data_AF-A0A928E9Q8-F1
#
_entry.id   AF-A0A928E9Q8-F1
#
_cell.length_a   1.000
_cell.length_b   1.000
_cell.length_c   1.000
_cell.angle_alpha   90.00
_cell.angle_beta   90.00
_cell.angle_gamma   90.00
#
_symmetry.space_group_name_H-M   'P 1'
#
loop_
_entity.id
_entity.type
_entity.pdbx_description
1 polymer ?
#
loop_
_entity_poly.entity_id
_entity_poly.type
_entity_poly.pdbx_seq_one_letter_code
_entity_poly.pdbx_strand_id
1 'polypeptide(L)'
;MSDSIDKKAFHQFTYGLFLLTTRANGRDNGCIINTAIQSASEPRQVSVSCIKGSCTQEMIDEAGSFCVSVLGESTPMAFFKHFGMQSGHDVDKFEQSASAEILGGEAMRCESGLVYERSANAFFSCKVVAREDLGSHVMYNAEVIEAKKLSDEPSITYDYYRNVTRRQGEKAFEPQGAIVAWKCSVCGYIFEGAELPQDFICPWCKHGAEDFEPMYKAAESKAEPQLAAAPAPVQADAATKWVCTVCGYIYEGEQPPEACPVCHAPASMFMKVEGELVLAAEHEYGIYAKTVKDNPDISEEDKKYILDQLKANFTGECSEVGMYLCMARIAHREGYPEIGKYWEKAAFEEAEHAAKFAELLGEDLEPNMKADTKANLSWRVDCEYGATQGKTDFAMCAKKNGLDAIHDTVHEMARDEARHGNALKGLLERYFG
;
A
#
# COMPACT_ATOMS: atom_id res chain seq x y z
N MET A 1 -36.61 5.34 -8.29
CA MET A 1 -35.42 5.79 -7.53
C MET A 1 -34.69 6.75 -8.45
N SER A 2 -34.33 7.94 -7.99
CA SER A 2 -33.90 9.01 -8.90
C SER A 2 -32.62 8.63 -9.64
N ASP A 3 -32.61 8.81 -10.96
CA ASP A 3 -31.42 8.74 -11.83
C ASP A 3 -30.39 9.86 -11.52
N SER A 4 -30.44 10.45 -10.33
CA SER A 4 -29.59 11.55 -9.86
C SER A 4 -28.43 11.08 -8.97
N ILE A 5 -28.28 9.77 -8.75
CA ILE A 5 -27.21 9.23 -7.91
C ILE A 5 -25.98 8.97 -8.79
N ASP A 6 -24.93 9.77 -8.58
CA ASP A 6 -23.64 9.51 -9.20
C ASP A 6 -23.01 8.25 -8.58
N LYS A 7 -23.08 7.14 -9.32
CA LYS A 7 -22.53 5.85 -8.88
C LYS A 7 -21.02 5.90 -8.69
N LYS A 8 -20.31 6.84 -9.33
CA LYS A 8 -18.85 7.00 -9.16
C LYS A 8 -18.50 7.50 -7.77
N ALA A 9 -19.42 8.17 -7.07
CA ALA A 9 -19.20 8.60 -5.68
C ALA A 9 -18.93 7.42 -4.74
N PHE A 10 -19.51 6.24 -4.99
CA PHE A 10 -19.25 5.04 -4.18
C PHE A 10 -17.82 4.51 -4.34
N HIS A 11 -17.11 4.88 -5.40
CA HIS A 11 -15.70 4.51 -5.58
C HIS A 11 -14.75 5.33 -4.70
N GLN A 12 -15.23 6.40 -4.06
CA GLN A 12 -14.42 7.20 -3.12
C GLN A 12 -14.31 6.55 -1.73
N PHE A 13 -15.10 5.51 -1.45
CA PHE A 13 -14.92 4.74 -0.23
C PHE A 13 -13.60 3.96 -0.30
N THR A 14 -12.75 4.15 0.71
CA THR A 14 -11.52 3.38 0.87
C THR A 14 -11.84 2.04 1.53
N TYR A 15 -11.30 0.97 0.98
CA TYR A 15 -11.47 -0.38 1.51
C TYR A 15 -10.12 -1.07 1.64
N GLY A 16 -9.97 -1.89 2.68
CA GLY A 16 -8.95 -2.92 2.71
C GLY A 16 -9.35 -4.12 1.86
N LEU A 17 -8.52 -5.16 1.86
CA LEU A 17 -8.84 -6.46 1.29
C LEU A 17 -8.62 -7.55 2.33
N PHE A 18 -9.62 -8.43 2.48
CA PHE A 18 -9.67 -9.39 3.56
C PHE A 18 -10.06 -10.77 3.06
N LEU A 19 -9.54 -11.81 3.70
CA LEU A 19 -10.10 -13.15 3.60
C LEU A 19 -11.13 -13.32 4.72
N LEU A 20 -12.38 -13.57 4.33
CA LEU A 20 -13.44 -13.99 5.24
C LEU A 20 -13.58 -15.51 5.19
N THR A 21 -13.36 -16.19 6.31
CA THR A 21 -13.49 -17.64 6.42
C THR A 21 -14.53 -18.02 7.47
N THR A 22 -15.09 -19.22 7.32
CA THR A 22 -15.98 -19.83 8.30
C THR A 22 -15.86 -21.35 8.22
N ARG A 23 -16.40 -22.03 9.23
CA ARG A 23 -16.43 -23.49 9.30
C ARG A 23 -17.81 -23.96 9.74
N ALA A 24 -18.45 -24.75 8.91
CA ALA A 24 -19.74 -25.39 9.20
C ALA A 24 -19.66 -26.88 8.81
N ASN A 25 -20.27 -27.75 9.61
CA ASN A 25 -20.31 -29.20 9.35
C ASN A 25 -18.95 -29.85 9.06
N GLY A 26 -17.87 -29.35 9.69
CA GLY A 26 -16.52 -29.88 9.51
C GLY A 26 -15.82 -29.47 8.20
N ARG A 27 -16.45 -28.63 7.39
CA ARG A 27 -15.88 -28.07 6.16
C ARG A 27 -15.49 -26.62 6.37
N ASP A 28 -14.31 -26.23 5.88
CA ASP A 28 -13.88 -24.84 5.85
C ASP A 28 -14.27 -24.21 4.51
N ASN A 29 -14.63 -22.94 4.52
CA ASN A 29 -14.80 -22.16 3.30
C ASN A 29 -14.46 -20.69 3.53
N GLY A 30 -14.23 -19.96 2.44
CA GLY A 30 -13.89 -18.55 2.51
C GLY A 30 -14.03 -17.82 1.19
N CYS A 31 -14.08 -16.50 1.28
CA CYS A 31 -14.09 -15.60 0.14
C CYS A 31 -13.30 -14.32 0.43
N ILE A 32 -12.91 -13.63 -0.63
CA ILE A 32 -12.35 -12.28 -0.52
C ILE A 32 -13.47 -11.28 -0.33
N ILE A 33 -13.33 -10.41 0.66
CA ILE A 33 -14.21 -9.26 0.89
C ILE A 33 -13.36 -7.99 0.97
N ASN A 34 -13.94 -6.86 0.60
CA ASN A 34 -13.37 -5.53 0.84
C ASN A 34 -14.09 -4.79 1.98
N THR A 35 -15.30 -5.25 2.35
CA THR A 35 -16.15 -4.59 3.33
C THR A 35 -15.99 -5.23 4.69
N ALA A 36 -14.99 -4.77 5.45
CA ALA A 36 -14.80 -5.09 6.85
C ALA A 36 -14.34 -3.83 7.62
N ILE A 37 -14.94 -3.56 8.78
CA ILE A 37 -14.61 -2.40 9.62
C ILE A 37 -14.84 -2.71 11.09
N GLN A 38 -14.02 -2.14 11.98
CA GLN A 38 -14.34 -2.13 13.40
C GLN A 38 -15.55 -1.21 13.65
N SER A 39 -16.63 -1.77 14.19
CA SER A 39 -17.87 -1.04 14.45
C SER A 39 -18.03 -0.57 15.90
N ALA A 40 -17.40 -1.24 16.86
CA ALA A 40 -17.40 -0.82 18.26
C ALA A 40 -16.10 -1.21 18.99
N SER A 41 -15.78 -0.45 20.05
CA SER A 41 -14.64 -0.72 20.94
C SER A 41 -15.01 -1.48 22.21
N GLU A 42 -16.25 -1.36 22.69
CA GLU A 42 -16.75 -2.03 23.89
C GLU A 42 -18.23 -2.46 23.75
N PRO A 43 -18.52 -3.78 23.64
CA PRO A 43 -17.56 -4.84 23.34
C PRO A 43 -16.88 -4.60 21.98
N ARG A 44 -15.70 -5.18 21.77
CA ARG A 44 -15.00 -5.06 20.48
C ARG A 44 -15.80 -5.76 19.40
N GLN A 45 -16.25 -5.01 18.40
CA GLN A 45 -17.07 -5.55 17.32
C GLN A 45 -16.50 -5.20 15.94
N VAL A 46 -16.64 -6.13 15.02
CA VAL A 46 -16.33 -5.97 13.60
C VAL A 46 -17.60 -6.20 12.80
N SER A 47 -17.80 -5.35 11.80
CA SER A 47 -18.85 -5.49 10.80
C SER A 47 -18.24 -5.98 9.50
N VAL A 48 -18.82 -7.02 8.91
CA VAL A 48 -18.44 -7.53 7.58
C VAL A 48 -19.67 -7.64 6.69
N SER A 49 -19.50 -7.39 5.39
CA SER A 49 -20.55 -7.63 4.41
C SER A 49 -20.07 -8.59 3.33
N CYS A 50 -20.89 -9.57 3.00
CA CYS A 50 -20.62 -10.54 1.93
C CYS A 50 -21.87 -10.75 1.07
N ILE A 51 -21.66 -11.29 -0.14
CA ILE A 51 -22.73 -11.49 -1.12
C ILE A 51 -23.73 -12.52 -0.57
N LYS A 52 -25.02 -12.16 -0.63
CA LYS A 52 -26.12 -13.03 -0.21
C LYS A 52 -26.22 -14.26 -1.12
N GLY A 53 -26.36 -15.44 -0.53
CA GLY A 53 -26.37 -16.72 -1.27
C GLY A 53 -25.00 -17.18 -1.76
N SER A 54 -23.91 -16.59 -1.25
CA SER A 54 -22.58 -17.17 -1.43
C SER A 54 -22.36 -18.30 -0.41
N CYS A 55 -21.57 -19.32 -0.77
CA CYS A 55 -21.29 -20.46 0.12
C CYS A 55 -20.73 -19.99 1.48
N THR A 56 -19.89 -18.96 1.48
CA THR A 56 -19.35 -18.39 2.73
C THR A 56 -20.46 -17.77 3.58
N GLN A 57 -21.39 -17.03 2.98
CA GLN A 57 -22.51 -16.41 3.68
C GLN A 57 -23.44 -17.45 4.30
N GLU A 58 -23.82 -18.48 3.55
CA GLU A 58 -24.68 -19.56 4.04
C GLU A 58 -24.02 -20.32 5.20
N MET A 59 -22.72 -20.59 5.10
CA MET A 59 -21.97 -21.24 6.17
C MET A 59 -21.81 -20.34 7.40
N ILE A 60 -21.77 -19.01 7.27
CA ILE A 60 -21.79 -18.09 8.42
C ILE A 60 -23.15 -18.11 9.10
N ASP A 61 -24.24 -18.11 8.33
CA ASP A 61 -25.61 -18.24 8.88
C ASP A 61 -25.77 -19.53 9.69
N GLU A 62 -25.13 -20.62 9.26
CA GLU A 62 -25.14 -21.90 9.98
C GLU A 62 -24.19 -21.92 11.19
N ALA A 63 -22.94 -21.45 11.02
CA ALA A 63 -21.90 -21.55 12.05
C ALA A 63 -22.01 -20.49 13.15
N GLY A 64 -22.64 -19.35 12.87
CA GLY A 64 -22.70 -18.20 13.78
C GLY A 64 -21.32 -17.61 14.12
N SER A 65 -20.30 -17.91 13.33
CA SER A 65 -18.92 -17.47 13.56
C SER A 65 -18.14 -17.35 12.24
N PHE A 66 -17.14 -16.48 12.24
CA PHE A 66 -16.24 -16.27 11.10
C PHE A 66 -14.89 -15.74 11.57
N CYS A 67 -13.88 -15.84 10.70
CA CYS A 67 -12.58 -15.24 10.88
C CYS A 67 -12.29 -14.26 9.74
N VAL A 68 -11.73 -13.10 10.07
CA VAL A 68 -11.29 -12.09 9.10
C VAL A 68 -9.78 -12.03 9.14
N SER A 69 -9.12 -12.28 8.00
CA SER A 69 -7.67 -12.08 7.84
C SER A 69 -7.40 -10.80 7.05
N VAL A 70 -6.58 -9.91 7.59
CA VAL A 70 -6.17 -8.65 6.94
C VAL A 70 -4.99 -8.93 6.00
N LEU A 71 -5.21 -8.85 4.69
CA LEU A 71 -4.21 -9.28 3.71
C LEU A 71 -3.12 -8.22 3.51
N GLY A 72 -1.86 -8.64 3.53
CA GLY A 72 -0.68 -7.80 3.27
C GLY A 72 -0.31 -7.73 1.79
N GLU A 73 0.46 -6.72 1.39
CA GLU A 73 0.89 -6.52 -0.02
C GLU A 73 1.68 -7.71 -0.60
N SER A 74 2.27 -8.54 0.25
CA SER A 74 2.95 -9.79 -0.10
C SER A 74 2.00 -10.93 -0.51
N THR A 75 0.67 -10.75 -0.39
CA THR A 75 -0.32 -11.79 -0.73
C THR A 75 -0.28 -12.11 -2.24
N PRO A 76 0.00 -13.36 -2.65
CA PRO A 76 0.15 -13.71 -4.06
C PRO A 76 -1.12 -13.49 -4.89
N MET A 77 -0.99 -13.05 -6.15
CA MET A 77 -2.17 -12.84 -7.02
C MET A 77 -3.01 -14.10 -7.23
N ALA A 78 -2.38 -15.27 -7.25
CA ALA A 78 -3.06 -16.54 -7.37
C ALA A 78 -4.02 -16.82 -6.20
N PHE A 79 -3.74 -16.26 -5.01
CA PHE A 79 -4.62 -16.32 -3.85
C PHE A 79 -5.98 -15.65 -4.11
N PHE A 80 -5.98 -14.46 -4.73
CA PHE A 80 -7.21 -13.74 -5.06
C PHE A 80 -8.02 -14.43 -6.15
N LYS A 81 -7.33 -15.07 -7.12
CA LYS A 81 -8.00 -15.90 -8.13
C LYS A 81 -8.70 -17.08 -7.46
N HIS A 82 -8.04 -17.76 -6.53
CA HIS A 82 -8.58 -18.93 -5.84
C HIS A 82 -9.76 -18.57 -4.92
N PHE A 83 -9.56 -17.63 -3.99
CA PHE A 83 -10.61 -17.29 -3.01
C PHE A 83 -11.66 -16.30 -3.51
N GLY A 84 -11.32 -15.46 -4.49
CA GLY A 84 -12.17 -14.40 -5.02
C GLY A 84 -12.92 -14.71 -6.31
N MET A 85 -12.40 -15.60 -7.17
CA MET A 85 -13.03 -15.91 -8.47
C MET A 85 -13.65 -17.31 -8.57
N GLN A 86 -13.57 -18.11 -7.50
CA GLN A 86 -14.20 -19.42 -7.42
C GLN A 86 -15.31 -19.44 -6.36
N SER A 87 -16.34 -20.25 -6.58
CA SER A 87 -17.44 -20.45 -5.65
C SER A 87 -17.18 -21.68 -4.78
N GLY A 88 -17.39 -21.54 -3.47
CA GLY A 88 -17.26 -22.65 -2.52
C GLY A 88 -18.37 -23.71 -2.64
N HIS A 89 -19.40 -23.46 -3.45
CA HIS A 89 -20.39 -24.49 -3.79
C HIS A 89 -19.80 -25.53 -4.75
N ASP A 90 -18.92 -25.09 -5.64
CA ASP A 90 -18.43 -25.88 -6.77
C ASP A 90 -17.02 -26.43 -6.51
N VAL A 91 -16.22 -25.71 -5.72
CA VAL A 91 -14.82 -26.03 -5.43
C VAL A 91 -14.62 -26.10 -3.92
N ASP A 92 -13.95 -27.15 -3.44
CA ASP A 92 -13.39 -27.13 -2.09
C ASP A 92 -12.09 -26.32 -2.09
N LYS A 93 -12.18 -25.09 -1.57
CA LYS A 93 -11.08 -24.13 -1.60
C LYS A 93 -9.96 -24.46 -0.63
N PHE A 94 -10.18 -25.38 0.31
CA PHE A 94 -9.22 -25.76 1.35
C PHE A 94 -8.76 -27.22 1.23
N GLU A 95 -9.26 -27.95 0.23
CA GLU A 95 -8.73 -29.27 -0.14
C GLU A 95 -7.35 -29.12 -0.82
N GLN A 96 -6.41 -30.03 -0.52
CA GLN A 96 -5.01 -29.95 -0.98
C GLN A 96 -4.91 -29.84 -2.50
N SER A 97 -4.63 -28.62 -3.00
CA SER A 97 -4.08 -28.48 -4.35
C SER A 97 -2.63 -28.96 -4.33
N ALA A 98 -2.22 -29.76 -5.31
CA ALA A 98 -0.87 -30.31 -5.41
C ALA A 98 0.23 -29.24 -5.61
N SER A 99 -0.12 -27.95 -5.70
CA SER A 99 0.80 -26.82 -5.68
C SER A 99 0.94 -26.29 -4.25
N ALA A 100 2.11 -26.48 -3.64
CA ALA A 100 2.45 -25.99 -2.30
C ALA A 100 2.44 -24.45 -2.12
N GLU A 101 2.02 -23.68 -3.14
CA GLU A 101 2.05 -22.21 -3.16
C GLU A 101 0.72 -21.54 -2.79
N ILE A 102 -0.39 -22.28 -2.71
CA ILE A 102 -1.68 -21.74 -2.24
C ILE A 102 -2.25 -22.71 -1.20
N LEU A 103 -2.48 -22.20 0.01
CA LEU A 103 -2.84 -22.92 1.23
C LEU A 103 -3.62 -24.22 1.02
N GLY A 104 -2.97 -25.32 1.42
CA GLY A 104 -3.60 -26.63 1.61
C GLY A 104 -2.76 -27.60 2.46
N GLY A 105 -1.52 -27.26 2.81
CA GLY A 105 -0.63 -28.15 3.56
C GLY A 105 -0.78 -28.08 5.09
N GLU A 106 -0.93 -26.86 5.64
CA GLU A 106 -1.00 -26.61 7.10
C GLU A 106 -1.75 -25.29 7.38
N ALA A 107 -3.08 -25.31 7.27
CA ALA A 107 -3.92 -24.14 7.57
C ALA A 107 -3.72 -23.73 9.04
N MET A 108 -3.31 -22.48 9.28
CA MET A 108 -3.25 -21.95 10.63
C MET A 108 -4.67 -21.73 11.14
N ARG A 109 -4.92 -22.12 12.39
CA ARG A 109 -6.22 -21.98 13.03
C ARG A 109 -6.10 -21.11 14.26
N CYS A 110 -7.10 -20.27 14.47
CA CYS A 110 -7.31 -19.59 15.73
C CYS A 110 -7.77 -20.60 16.80
N GLU A 111 -7.83 -20.20 18.07
CA GLU A 111 -8.22 -21.07 19.19
C GLU A 111 -9.65 -21.63 18.99
N SER A 112 -10.52 -20.86 18.35
CA SER A 112 -11.88 -21.28 18.00
C SER A 112 -11.97 -22.21 16.78
N GLY A 113 -10.84 -22.58 16.17
CA GLY A 113 -10.76 -23.57 15.09
C GLY A 113 -11.05 -23.05 13.69
N LEU A 114 -11.24 -21.74 13.51
CA LEU A 114 -11.41 -21.10 12.20
C LEU A 114 -10.06 -20.85 11.52
N VAL A 115 -10.03 -20.99 10.19
CA VAL A 115 -8.81 -20.80 9.40
C VAL A 115 -8.52 -19.32 9.21
N TYR A 116 -7.25 -18.93 9.30
CA TYR A 116 -6.79 -17.60 8.88
C TYR A 116 -5.60 -17.71 7.91
N GLU A 117 -5.39 -16.65 7.11
CA GLU A 117 -4.26 -16.57 6.18
C GLU A 117 -2.94 -16.38 6.95
N ARG A 118 -1.96 -17.25 6.73
CA ARG A 118 -0.68 -17.23 7.44
C ARG A 118 0.11 -15.94 7.16
N SER A 119 0.09 -15.46 5.92
CA SER A 119 0.77 -14.21 5.53
C SER A 119 -0.04 -12.95 5.79
N ALA A 120 -1.20 -13.05 6.44
CA ALA A 120 -1.98 -11.87 6.80
C ALA A 120 -1.25 -11.01 7.83
N ASN A 121 -1.53 -9.72 7.83
CA ASN A 121 -1.00 -8.78 8.81
C ASN A 121 -1.65 -8.93 10.18
N ALA A 122 -2.91 -9.36 10.21
CA ALA A 122 -3.66 -9.66 11.42
C ALA A 122 -4.83 -10.60 11.12
N PHE A 123 -5.36 -11.24 12.15
CA PHE A 123 -6.66 -11.92 12.07
C PHE A 123 -7.57 -11.55 13.25
N PHE A 124 -8.88 -11.72 13.02
CA PHE A 124 -9.94 -11.53 14.00
C PHE A 124 -10.88 -12.73 13.94
N SER A 125 -10.90 -13.55 14.98
CA SER A 125 -11.94 -14.56 15.16
C SER A 125 -13.14 -13.92 15.83
N CYS A 126 -14.32 -14.18 15.28
CA CYS A 126 -15.53 -13.43 15.59
C CYS A 126 -16.74 -14.34 15.79
N LYS A 127 -17.59 -13.98 16.76
CA LYS A 127 -18.91 -14.59 17.00
C LYS A 127 -20.00 -13.63 16.56
N VAL A 128 -20.90 -14.07 15.69
CA VAL A 128 -21.99 -13.25 15.16
C VAL A 128 -22.94 -12.84 16.29
N VAL A 129 -23.25 -11.55 16.37
CA VAL A 129 -24.22 -10.97 17.33
C VAL A 129 -25.43 -10.38 16.63
N ALA A 130 -25.30 -9.92 15.38
CA ALA A 130 -26.40 -9.45 14.57
C ALA A 130 -26.19 -9.74 13.08
N ARG A 131 -27.31 -9.91 12.37
CA ARG A 131 -27.38 -10.18 10.95
C ARG A 131 -28.39 -9.23 10.33
N GLU A 132 -27.99 -8.52 9.27
CA GLU A 132 -28.86 -7.62 8.53
C GLU A 132 -28.86 -7.94 7.04
N ASP A 133 -30.05 -7.93 6.45
CA ASP A 133 -30.27 -8.17 5.03
C ASP A 133 -30.28 -6.82 4.29
N LEU A 134 -29.24 -6.58 3.48
CA LEU A 134 -29.07 -5.33 2.73
C LEU A 134 -29.55 -5.47 1.27
N GLY A 135 -30.32 -6.52 0.96
CA GLY A 135 -30.76 -6.85 -0.39
C GLY A 135 -29.76 -7.76 -1.10
N SER A 136 -28.74 -7.20 -1.77
CA SER A 136 -27.73 -7.98 -2.50
C SER A 136 -26.65 -8.59 -1.60
N HIS A 137 -26.49 -8.06 -0.39
CA HIS A 137 -25.50 -8.49 0.58
C HIS A 137 -26.16 -8.79 1.93
N VAL A 138 -25.48 -9.59 2.73
CA VAL A 138 -25.77 -9.75 4.16
C VAL A 138 -24.64 -9.10 4.93
N MET A 139 -24.99 -8.27 5.91
CA MET A 139 -24.05 -7.69 6.86
C MET A 139 -24.13 -8.45 8.18
N TYR A 140 -22.97 -8.77 8.74
CA TYR A 140 -22.83 -9.36 10.06
C TYR A 140 -22.09 -8.41 10.98
N ASN A 141 -22.67 -8.12 12.14
CA ASN A 141 -21.94 -7.56 13.26
C ASN A 141 -21.56 -8.71 14.19
N ALA A 142 -20.30 -8.75 14.57
CA ALA A 142 -19.77 -9.83 15.38
C ALA A 142 -18.84 -9.31 16.47
N GLU A 143 -18.92 -9.94 17.64
CA GLU A 143 -18.00 -9.71 18.74
C GLU A 143 -16.68 -10.43 18.47
N VAL A 144 -15.56 -9.72 18.66
CA VAL A 144 -14.22 -10.26 18.49
C VAL A 144 -13.87 -11.11 19.71
N ILE A 145 -13.70 -12.41 19.51
CA ILE A 145 -13.34 -13.37 20.56
C ILE A 145 -11.82 -13.55 20.66
N GLU A 146 -11.11 -13.40 19.55
CA GLU A 146 -9.66 -13.52 19.47
C GLU A 146 -9.15 -12.59 18.37
N ALA A 147 -8.03 -11.91 18.61
CA ALA A 147 -7.35 -11.14 17.58
C ALA A 147 -5.85 -11.17 17.81
N LYS A 148 -5.09 -11.24 16.71
CA LYS A 148 -3.63 -11.22 16.77
C LYS A 148 -3.07 -10.45 15.58
N LYS A 149 -2.12 -9.57 15.87
CA LYS A 149 -1.23 -8.97 14.87
C LYS A 149 -0.12 -9.98 14.54
N LEU A 150 0.10 -10.19 13.25
CA LEU A 150 1.05 -11.17 12.72
C LEU A 150 2.23 -10.51 12.00
N SER A 151 2.01 -9.35 11.37
CA SER A 151 3.04 -8.61 10.62
C SER A 151 2.85 -7.09 10.72
N ASP A 152 3.91 -6.36 10.41
CA ASP A 152 3.98 -4.90 10.28
C ASP A 152 3.96 -4.44 8.81
N GLU A 153 3.85 -5.37 7.86
CA GLU A 153 3.78 -5.04 6.43
C GLU A 153 2.53 -4.19 6.10
N PRO A 154 2.60 -3.34 5.05
CA PRO A 154 1.43 -2.63 4.55
C PRO A 154 0.28 -3.59 4.19
N SER A 155 -0.94 -3.21 4.55
CA SER A 155 -2.14 -3.96 4.18
C SER A 155 -2.59 -3.57 2.78
N ILE A 156 -3.08 -4.54 2.01
CA ILE A 156 -3.62 -4.27 0.67
C ILE A 156 -4.85 -3.38 0.80
N THR A 157 -4.84 -2.29 0.04
CA THR A 157 -6.04 -1.51 -0.25
C THR A 157 -6.72 -2.04 -1.51
N TYR A 158 -8.04 -1.89 -1.59
CA TYR A 158 -8.80 -2.29 -2.78
C TYR A 158 -8.33 -1.57 -4.05
N ASP A 159 -7.92 -0.30 -3.93
CA ASP A 159 -7.35 0.47 -5.03
C ASP A 159 -5.97 -0.04 -5.46
N TYR A 160 -5.11 -0.43 -4.50
CA TYR A 160 -3.86 -1.12 -4.81
C TYR A 160 -4.11 -2.41 -5.60
N TYR A 161 -5.04 -3.25 -5.13
CA TYR A 161 -5.42 -4.50 -5.81
C TYR A 161 -5.96 -4.25 -7.23
N ARG A 162 -6.85 -3.27 -7.42
CA ARG A 162 -7.37 -2.89 -8.76
C ARG A 162 -6.28 -2.38 -9.69
N ASN A 163 -5.32 -1.62 -9.17
CA ASN A 163 -4.24 -1.05 -9.97
C ASN A 163 -3.17 -2.10 -10.33
N VAL A 164 -2.86 -3.03 -9.42
CA VAL A 164 -1.93 -4.14 -9.67
C VAL A 164 -2.54 -5.16 -10.63
N THR A 165 -3.82 -5.54 -10.47
CA THR A 165 -4.53 -6.41 -11.42
C THR A 165 -4.69 -5.77 -12.81
N ARG A 166 -4.82 -4.44 -12.90
CA ARG A 166 -4.76 -3.71 -14.19
C ARG A 166 -3.36 -3.67 -14.79
N ARG A 167 -2.30 -3.52 -14.00
CA ARG A 167 -0.91 -3.41 -14.47
C ARG A 167 -0.29 -4.74 -14.89
N GLN A 168 -0.82 -5.87 -14.41
CA GLN A 168 -0.39 -7.21 -14.84
C GLN A 168 -1.18 -7.79 -16.03
N GLY A 169 -2.04 -6.99 -16.67
CA GLY A 169 -2.59 -7.28 -17.99
C GLY A 169 -1.72 -6.68 -19.10
N GLU A 170 -0.73 -7.46 -19.54
CA GLU A 170 -0.04 -7.42 -20.86
C GLU A 170 0.62 -6.11 -21.34
N LYS A 171 1.86 -6.24 -21.83
CA LYS A 171 2.43 -5.31 -22.82
C LYS A 171 1.39 -5.07 -23.92
N ALA A 172 1.22 -3.82 -24.34
CA ALA A 172 0.31 -3.39 -25.39
C ALA A 172 0.19 -4.43 -26.52
N PHE A 173 -0.93 -5.15 -26.55
CA PHE A 173 -1.29 -6.02 -27.66
C PHE A 173 -1.71 -5.12 -28.82
N GLU A 174 -0.97 -5.13 -29.92
CA GLU A 174 -1.45 -4.60 -31.19
C GLU A 174 -2.35 -5.66 -31.84
N PRO A 175 -3.67 -5.45 -31.95
CA PRO A 175 -4.57 -6.50 -32.40
C PRO A 175 -4.45 -6.71 -33.91
N GLN A 176 -4.00 -7.90 -34.32
CA GLN A 176 -4.08 -8.40 -35.68
C GLN A 176 -5.15 -9.51 -35.76
N GLY A 177 -6.31 -9.22 -36.35
CA GLY A 177 -7.38 -10.21 -36.55
C GLY A 177 -8.75 -9.60 -36.85
N ALA A 178 -9.70 -10.42 -37.29
CA ALA A 178 -11.10 -10.02 -37.46
C ALA A 178 -11.85 -10.07 -36.11
N ILE A 179 -12.71 -9.09 -35.86
CA ILE A 179 -13.57 -9.03 -34.67
C ILE A 179 -14.60 -10.18 -34.76
N VAL A 180 -14.76 -10.93 -33.68
CA VAL A 180 -15.68 -12.09 -33.59
C VAL A 180 -16.77 -11.91 -32.54
N ALA A 181 -16.56 -11.03 -31.56
CA ALA A 181 -17.53 -10.72 -30.52
C ALA A 181 -17.22 -9.36 -29.90
N TRP A 182 -18.11 -8.86 -29.05
CA TRP A 182 -17.94 -7.62 -28.29
C TRP A 182 -18.27 -7.88 -26.82
N LYS A 183 -17.41 -7.44 -25.91
CA LYS A 183 -17.59 -7.63 -24.47
C LYS A 183 -17.89 -6.30 -23.79
N CYS A 184 -18.97 -6.25 -23.02
CA CYS A 184 -19.29 -5.10 -22.19
C CYS A 184 -18.22 -4.90 -21.11
N SER A 185 -17.56 -3.74 -21.08
CA SER A 185 -16.52 -3.37 -20.12
C SER A 185 -17.08 -3.16 -18.70
N VAL A 186 -18.39 -2.91 -18.58
CA VAL A 186 -19.08 -2.66 -17.30
C VAL A 186 -19.47 -3.96 -16.58
N CYS A 187 -20.00 -4.95 -17.30
CA CYS A 187 -20.55 -6.17 -16.67
C CYS A 187 -20.05 -7.50 -17.25
N GLY A 188 -19.27 -7.46 -18.33
CA GLY A 188 -18.70 -8.65 -18.97
C GLY A 188 -19.64 -9.41 -19.91
N TYR A 189 -20.87 -8.92 -20.17
CA TYR A 189 -21.78 -9.51 -21.16
C TYR A 189 -21.12 -9.57 -22.55
N ILE A 190 -21.26 -10.71 -23.24
CA ILE A 190 -20.68 -10.93 -24.57
C ILE A 190 -21.80 -10.86 -25.62
N PHE A 191 -21.65 -9.95 -26.57
CA PHE A 191 -22.43 -9.91 -27.80
C PHE A 191 -21.66 -10.68 -28.89
N GLU A 192 -22.25 -11.77 -29.36
CA GLU A 192 -21.65 -12.60 -30.42
C GLU A 192 -21.96 -11.99 -31.79
N GLY A 193 -20.92 -11.49 -32.48
CA GLY A 193 -21.05 -10.82 -33.76
C GLY A 193 -19.82 -10.00 -34.11
N ALA A 194 -19.51 -9.89 -35.41
CA ALA A 194 -18.38 -9.10 -35.89
C ALA A 194 -18.64 -7.58 -35.76
N GLU A 195 -19.89 -7.16 -35.89
CA GLU A 195 -20.31 -5.75 -35.82
C GLU A 195 -21.33 -5.55 -34.69
N LEU A 196 -21.04 -4.60 -33.80
CA LEU A 196 -21.95 -4.20 -32.74
C LEU A 196 -22.84 -3.04 -33.23
N PRO A 197 -24.18 -3.17 -33.20
CA PRO A 197 -25.07 -2.06 -33.53
C PRO A 197 -24.80 -0.84 -32.63
N GLN A 198 -24.77 0.37 -33.19
CA GLN A 198 -24.49 1.60 -32.41
C GLN A 198 -25.55 1.90 -31.34
N ASP A 199 -26.77 1.43 -31.54
CA ASP A 199 -27.89 1.53 -30.61
C ASP A 199 -28.02 0.31 -29.69
N PHE A 200 -27.04 -0.60 -29.70
CA PHE A 200 -27.09 -1.79 -28.88
C PHE A 200 -26.98 -1.43 -27.40
N ILE A 201 -27.98 -1.85 -26.63
CA ILE A 201 -28.00 -1.68 -25.18
C ILE A 201 -27.73 -3.04 -24.53
N CYS A 202 -26.71 -3.11 -23.69
CA CYS A 202 -26.36 -4.30 -22.95
C CYS A 202 -27.60 -4.85 -22.23
N PRO A 203 -28.03 -6.10 -22.48
CA PRO A 203 -29.23 -6.64 -21.86
C PRO A 203 -29.08 -6.81 -20.35
N TRP A 204 -27.85 -6.91 -19.83
CA TRP A 204 -27.55 -7.10 -18.41
C TRP A 204 -27.43 -5.80 -17.64
N CYS A 205 -26.57 -4.87 -18.06
CA CYS A 205 -26.32 -3.63 -17.30
C CYS A 205 -27.01 -2.38 -17.87
N LYS A 206 -27.63 -2.46 -19.06
CA LYS A 206 -28.34 -1.35 -19.74
C LYS A 206 -27.45 -0.19 -20.22
N HIS A 207 -26.15 -0.40 -20.28
CA HIS A 207 -25.20 0.53 -20.90
C HIS A 207 -25.19 0.39 -22.43
N GLY A 208 -24.88 1.49 -23.13
CA GLY A 208 -24.89 1.56 -24.59
C GLY A 208 -23.68 0.88 -25.24
N ALA A 209 -23.64 0.89 -26.57
CA ALA A 209 -22.61 0.26 -27.37
C ALA A 209 -21.21 0.86 -27.14
N GLU A 210 -21.13 2.09 -26.63
CA GLU A 210 -19.89 2.77 -26.22
C GLU A 210 -19.13 2.04 -25.10
N ASP A 211 -19.83 1.23 -24.30
CA ASP A 211 -19.26 0.47 -23.19
C ASP A 211 -18.90 -0.98 -23.60
N PHE A 212 -18.72 -1.25 -24.90
CA PHE A 212 -18.32 -2.56 -25.41
C PHE A 212 -16.96 -2.51 -26.11
N GLU A 213 -16.14 -3.51 -25.82
CA GLU A 213 -14.80 -3.68 -26.35
C GLU A 213 -14.76 -4.85 -27.35
N PRO A 214 -14.08 -4.71 -28.51
CA PRO A 214 -14.01 -5.75 -29.53
C PRO A 214 -13.14 -6.93 -29.09
N MET A 215 -13.59 -8.14 -29.41
CA MET A 215 -12.86 -9.40 -29.22
C MET A 215 -12.42 -9.94 -30.60
N TYR A 216 -11.14 -10.25 -30.75
CA TYR A 216 -10.56 -10.70 -32.02
C TYR A 216 -10.40 -12.22 -32.10
N LYS A 217 -10.48 -12.79 -33.31
CA LYS A 217 -10.19 -14.22 -33.54
C LYS A 217 -8.70 -14.48 -33.29
N ALA A 218 -8.37 -15.43 -32.41
CA ALA A 218 -6.99 -15.87 -32.20
C ALA A 218 -6.40 -16.42 -33.51
N ALA A 219 -5.18 -15.99 -33.87
CA ALA A 219 -4.41 -16.64 -34.93
C ALA A 219 -3.93 -18.00 -34.44
N GLU A 220 -4.06 -19.04 -35.28
CA GLU A 220 -3.55 -20.38 -34.98
C GLU A 220 -2.01 -20.37 -34.94
N SER A 221 -1.41 -20.30 -33.75
CA SER A 221 0.01 -20.61 -33.57
C SER A 221 0.16 -22.00 -32.95
N LYS A 222 0.54 -22.97 -33.79
CA LYS A 222 1.07 -24.28 -33.36
C LYS A 222 2.45 -24.09 -32.73
N ALA A 223 2.51 -23.95 -31.41
CA ALA A 223 3.69 -24.27 -30.61
C ALA A 223 3.25 -24.45 -29.15
N GLU A 224 3.40 -25.66 -28.63
CA GLU A 224 3.25 -25.94 -27.20
C GLU A 224 4.36 -25.22 -26.43
N PRO A 225 4.06 -24.46 -25.36
CA PRO A 225 5.09 -24.03 -24.44
C PRO A 225 5.54 -25.25 -23.61
N GLN A 226 6.74 -25.75 -23.90
CA GLN A 226 7.45 -26.67 -23.00
C GLN A 226 7.80 -25.93 -21.72
N LEU A 227 7.19 -26.33 -20.59
CA LEU A 227 7.69 -26.01 -19.26
C LEU A 227 9.07 -26.64 -19.10
N ALA A 228 10.11 -25.81 -18.94
CA ALA A 228 11.38 -26.28 -18.41
C ALA A 228 11.17 -26.67 -16.94
N ALA A 229 11.52 -27.92 -16.62
CA ALA A 229 11.46 -28.45 -15.26
C ALA A 229 12.37 -27.65 -14.31
N ALA A 230 11.89 -27.43 -13.08
CA ALA A 230 12.70 -26.92 -11.99
C ALA A 230 13.83 -27.91 -11.66
N PRO A 231 15.09 -27.46 -11.47
CA PRO A 231 16.15 -28.33 -11.01
C PRO A 231 15.96 -28.67 -9.52
N ALA A 232 16.19 -29.93 -9.18
CA ALA A 232 16.19 -30.49 -7.84
C ALA A 232 17.31 -29.87 -6.97
N PRO A 233 17.22 -29.94 -5.62
CA PRO A 233 18.16 -29.23 -4.75
C PRO A 233 19.54 -29.87 -4.83
N VAL A 234 20.55 -29.07 -5.16
CA VAL A 234 21.97 -29.47 -5.10
C VAL A 234 22.65 -28.67 -4.00
N GLN A 235 23.48 -29.37 -3.23
CA GLN A 235 24.22 -28.90 -2.08
C GLN A 235 25.19 -27.76 -2.41
N ALA A 236 25.50 -26.98 -1.38
CA ALA A 236 26.32 -25.77 -1.40
C ALA A 236 27.74 -26.00 -1.93
N ASP A 237 28.14 -25.15 -2.87
CA ASP A 237 29.52 -24.73 -3.11
C ASP A 237 29.52 -23.23 -3.52
N ALA A 238 30.50 -22.48 -3.02
CA ALA A 238 30.54 -21.02 -3.06
C ALA A 238 30.67 -20.44 -4.49
N ALA A 239 29.56 -19.93 -5.04
CA ALA A 239 29.57 -19.20 -6.31
C ALA A 239 30.01 -17.74 -6.12
N THR A 240 30.83 -17.24 -7.06
CA THR A 240 31.27 -15.83 -7.11
C THR A 240 30.07 -14.92 -7.39
N LYS A 241 29.91 -13.84 -6.62
CA LYS A 241 28.82 -12.87 -6.77
C LYS A 241 29.29 -11.58 -7.42
N TRP A 242 28.46 -11.02 -8.29
CA TRP A 242 28.71 -9.75 -8.99
C TRP A 242 27.55 -8.80 -8.73
N VAL A 243 27.83 -7.56 -8.35
CA VAL A 243 26.81 -6.52 -8.13
C VAL A 243 26.88 -5.45 -9.21
N CYS A 244 25.73 -5.14 -9.82
CA CYS A 244 25.62 -4.02 -10.75
C CYS A 244 25.67 -2.69 -9.99
N THR A 245 26.66 -1.85 -10.28
CA THR A 245 26.86 -0.55 -9.62
C THR A 245 25.81 0.49 -10.00
N VAL A 246 24.99 0.23 -11.03
CA VAL A 246 23.94 1.14 -11.50
C VAL A 246 22.60 0.90 -10.80
N CYS A 247 22.26 -0.35 -10.50
CA CYS A 247 20.92 -0.69 -9.97
C CYS A 247 20.91 -1.70 -8.82
N GLY A 248 22.06 -2.21 -8.39
CA GLY A 248 22.16 -3.15 -7.28
C GLY A 248 21.79 -4.61 -7.62
N TYR A 249 21.49 -4.95 -8.89
CA TYR A 249 21.23 -6.33 -9.29
C TYR A 249 22.43 -7.24 -8.99
N ILE A 250 22.18 -8.33 -8.26
CA ILE A 250 23.20 -9.32 -7.90
C ILE A 250 23.09 -10.51 -8.86
N TYR A 251 24.19 -10.80 -9.54
CA TYR A 251 24.35 -11.96 -10.40
C TYR A 251 25.27 -12.98 -9.72
N GLU A 252 24.86 -14.24 -9.69
CA GLU A 252 25.67 -15.34 -9.15
C GLU A 252 26.17 -16.20 -10.32
N GLY A 253 27.49 -16.23 -10.52
CA GLY A 253 28.12 -16.94 -11.62
C GLY A 253 29.60 -16.58 -11.80
N GLU A 254 30.32 -17.34 -12.62
CA GLU A 254 31.76 -17.15 -12.78
C GLU A 254 32.14 -15.80 -13.43
N GLN A 255 31.28 -15.24 -14.29
CA GLN A 255 31.48 -13.97 -14.98
C GLN A 255 30.17 -13.16 -15.06
N PRO A 256 30.19 -11.82 -14.96
CA PRO A 256 28.97 -11.02 -15.01
C PRO A 256 28.30 -11.08 -16.40
N PRO A 257 26.97 -10.91 -16.49
CA PRO A 257 26.27 -10.94 -17.76
C PRO A 257 26.68 -9.77 -18.66
N GLU A 258 26.63 -9.97 -19.99
CA GLU A 258 27.01 -8.94 -20.98
C GLU A 258 26.25 -7.61 -20.81
N ALA A 259 24.99 -7.70 -20.36
CA ALA A 259 24.19 -6.56 -19.95
C ALA A 259 23.38 -6.91 -18.70
N CYS A 260 23.20 -5.93 -17.81
CA CYS A 260 22.35 -6.07 -16.65
C CYS A 260 20.90 -6.36 -17.09
N PRO A 261 20.25 -7.43 -16.58
CA PRO A 261 18.88 -7.75 -16.96
C PRO A 261 17.85 -6.74 -16.44
N VAL A 262 18.22 -5.92 -15.44
CA VAL A 262 17.35 -4.92 -14.82
C VAL A 262 17.50 -3.54 -15.47
N CYS A 263 18.72 -3.02 -15.55
CA CYS A 263 18.96 -1.65 -16.03
C CYS A 263 19.67 -1.58 -17.38
N HIS A 264 19.99 -2.73 -17.98
CA HIS A 264 20.70 -2.83 -19.26
C HIS A 264 22.10 -2.18 -19.29
N ALA A 265 22.65 -1.82 -18.12
CA ALA A 265 24.02 -1.37 -18.00
C ALA A 265 25.00 -2.46 -18.51
N PRO A 266 26.10 -2.08 -19.18
CA PRO A 266 27.06 -3.04 -19.72
C PRO A 266 27.77 -3.82 -18.61
N ALA A 267 28.32 -4.99 -18.95
CA ALA A 267 29.08 -5.85 -18.03
C ALA A 267 30.18 -5.11 -17.24
N SER A 268 30.76 -4.04 -17.80
CA SER A 268 31.76 -3.20 -17.12
C SER A 268 31.24 -2.51 -15.86
N MET A 269 29.92 -2.44 -15.67
CA MET A 269 29.27 -1.88 -14.48
C MET A 269 28.98 -2.94 -13.41
N PHE A 270 29.54 -4.14 -13.52
CA PHE A 270 29.48 -5.16 -12.48
C PHE A 270 30.79 -5.23 -11.69
N MET A 271 30.69 -5.13 -10.36
CA MET A 271 31.81 -5.33 -9.45
C MET A 271 31.73 -6.70 -8.79
N LYS A 272 32.86 -7.42 -8.75
CA LYS A 272 32.99 -8.69 -8.05
C LYS A 272 32.94 -8.45 -6.54
N VAL A 273 32.10 -9.20 -5.84
CA VAL A 273 32.00 -9.13 -4.38
C VAL A 273 33.02 -10.10 -3.77
N GLU A 274 34.03 -9.57 -3.08
CA GLU A 274 35.02 -10.36 -2.33
C GLU A 274 34.81 -10.13 -0.82
N GLY A 275 34.37 -11.17 -0.08
CA GLY A 275 34.15 -11.13 1.38
C GLY A 275 32.67 -11.11 1.82
N GLU A 276 32.44 -11.10 3.14
CA GLU A 276 31.10 -10.90 3.72
C GLU A 276 30.55 -9.52 3.32
N LEU A 277 29.35 -9.51 2.74
CA LEU A 277 28.62 -8.31 2.33
C LEU A 277 28.29 -7.45 3.56
N VAL A 278 29.05 -6.37 3.77
CA VAL A 278 28.52 -5.19 4.46
C VAL A 278 27.71 -4.43 3.43
N LEU A 279 26.39 -4.35 3.63
CA LEU A 279 25.47 -3.67 2.72
C LEU A 279 25.87 -2.20 2.56
N ALA A 280 26.22 -1.77 1.35
CA ALA A 280 26.57 -0.38 1.04
C ALA A 280 25.37 0.60 1.03
N ALA A 281 24.22 0.20 1.59
CA ALA A 281 22.97 0.93 1.53
C ALA A 281 22.29 0.99 2.92
N GLU A 282 23.07 1.22 3.97
CA GLU A 282 22.50 1.71 5.21
C GLU A 282 22.32 3.23 5.07
N HIS A 283 21.08 3.71 5.20
CA HIS A 283 20.83 5.13 5.42
C HIS A 283 21.46 5.48 6.77
N GLU A 284 22.68 5.99 6.73
CA GLU A 284 23.43 6.32 7.93
C GLU A 284 23.31 7.82 8.22
N TYR A 285 22.89 8.13 9.45
CA TYR A 285 22.82 9.50 9.94
C TYR A 285 24.19 10.20 9.83
N GLY A 286 24.22 11.34 9.13
CA GLY A 286 25.42 12.15 8.96
C GLY A 286 26.45 11.56 8.00
N ILE A 287 26.05 10.69 7.06
CA ILE A 287 26.98 10.08 6.09
C ILE A 287 27.73 11.11 5.25
N TYR A 288 27.19 12.32 5.03
CA TYR A 288 27.89 13.42 4.35
C TYR A 288 29.25 13.73 5.01
N ALA A 289 29.28 13.77 6.35
CA ALA A 289 30.51 14.03 7.08
C ALA A 289 31.57 12.96 6.80
N LYS A 290 31.15 11.69 6.79
CA LYS A 290 32.00 10.51 6.63
C LYS A 290 32.52 10.31 5.21
N THR A 291 31.72 10.67 4.20
CA THR A 291 31.96 10.29 2.80
C THR A 291 32.39 11.45 1.92
N VAL A 292 32.01 12.69 2.27
CA VAL A 292 32.25 13.88 1.45
C VAL A 292 33.10 14.90 2.19
N LYS A 293 32.68 15.33 3.38
CA LYS A 293 33.33 16.42 4.13
C LYS A 293 34.81 16.13 4.42
N ASP A 294 35.07 14.96 4.99
CA ASP A 294 36.43 14.56 5.42
C ASP A 294 37.22 13.82 4.32
N ASN A 295 36.67 13.74 3.10
CA ASN A 295 37.31 13.02 2.00
C ASN A 295 38.38 13.88 1.30
N PRO A 296 39.66 13.46 1.27
CA PRO A 296 40.73 14.22 0.63
C PRO A 296 40.70 14.16 -0.91
N ASP A 297 39.95 13.21 -1.49
CA ASP A 297 39.88 13.00 -2.95
C ASP A 297 38.85 13.90 -3.64
N ILE A 298 38.05 14.65 -2.88
CA ILE A 298 37.04 15.58 -3.37
C ILE A 298 37.57 17.01 -3.20
N SER A 299 37.46 17.83 -4.24
CA SER A 299 37.88 19.24 -4.18
C SER A 299 37.03 20.03 -3.18
N GLU A 300 37.60 21.07 -2.57
CA GLU A 300 36.87 21.92 -1.62
C GLU A 300 35.71 22.66 -2.32
N GLU A 301 35.86 22.99 -3.60
CA GLU A 301 34.80 23.53 -4.43
C GLU A 301 33.63 22.55 -4.60
N ASP A 302 33.91 21.28 -4.87
CA ASP A 302 32.89 20.24 -5.03
C ASP A 302 32.22 19.91 -3.69
N LYS A 303 32.97 19.85 -2.58
CA LYS A 303 32.41 19.64 -1.23
C LYS A 303 31.41 20.73 -0.87
N LYS A 304 31.77 21.99 -1.16
CA LYS A 304 30.88 23.13 -0.94
C LYS A 304 29.64 23.05 -1.83
N TYR A 305 29.83 22.76 -3.13
CA TYR A 305 28.72 22.61 -4.05
C TYR A 305 27.75 21.51 -3.60
N ILE A 306 28.26 20.33 -3.24
CA ILE A 306 27.45 19.21 -2.75
C ILE A 306 26.69 19.61 -1.48
N LEU A 307 27.34 20.25 -0.51
CA LEU A 307 26.69 20.73 0.71
C LEU A 307 25.57 21.73 0.43
N ASP A 308 25.85 22.71 -0.43
CA ASP A 308 24.89 23.74 -0.82
C ASP A 308 23.69 23.10 -1.55
N GLN A 309 23.93 22.14 -2.44
CA GLN A 309 22.87 21.41 -3.12
C GLN A 309 22.04 20.56 -2.16
N LEU A 310 22.65 19.82 -1.24
CA LEU A 310 21.91 19.01 -0.26
C LEU A 310 21.00 19.88 0.63
N LYS A 311 21.50 21.03 1.09
CA LYS A 311 20.72 22.00 1.87
C LYS A 311 19.61 22.67 1.06
N ALA A 312 19.90 23.01 -0.20
CA ALA A 312 18.92 23.59 -1.11
C ALA A 312 17.78 22.61 -1.39
N ASN A 313 18.09 21.33 -1.65
CA ASN A 313 17.08 20.29 -1.83
C ASN A 313 16.26 20.11 -0.55
N PHE A 314 16.88 19.93 0.63
CA PHE A 314 16.15 19.85 1.90
C PHE A 314 15.14 21.01 2.06
N THR A 315 15.56 22.24 1.77
CA THR A 315 14.71 23.43 1.89
C THR A 315 13.60 23.45 0.83
N GLY A 316 13.92 23.03 -0.40
CA GLY A 316 12.98 22.90 -1.51
C GLY A 316 11.87 21.92 -1.17
N GLU A 317 12.22 20.68 -0.84
CA GLU A 317 11.26 19.62 -0.47
C GLU A 317 10.38 20.06 0.71
N CYS A 318 10.98 20.62 1.78
CA CYS A 318 10.21 21.15 2.92
C CYS A 318 9.18 22.22 2.52
N SER A 319 9.52 23.04 1.53
CA SER A 319 8.62 24.10 1.03
C SER A 319 7.50 23.49 0.19
N GLU A 320 7.79 22.47 -0.61
CA GLU A 320 6.81 21.77 -1.43
C GLU A 320 5.74 21.09 -0.57
N VAL A 321 6.10 20.49 0.57
CA VAL A 321 5.12 19.92 1.54
C VAL A 321 4.03 20.92 1.87
N GLY A 322 4.41 22.14 2.25
CA GLY A 322 3.45 23.21 2.60
C GLY A 322 2.60 23.65 1.41
N MET A 323 3.21 23.72 0.22
CA MET A 323 2.51 24.08 -1.02
C MET A 323 1.48 23.02 -1.42
N TYR A 324 1.85 21.73 -1.41
CA TYR A 324 0.94 20.63 -1.71
C TYR A 324 -0.23 20.58 -0.72
N LEU A 325 0.01 20.72 0.58
CA LEU A 325 -1.09 20.76 1.57
C LEU A 325 -2.00 21.98 1.39
N CYS A 326 -1.45 23.13 0.97
CA CYS A 326 -2.27 24.30 0.62
C CYS A 326 -3.14 24.02 -0.61
N MET A 327 -2.55 23.48 -1.69
CA MET A 327 -3.28 23.09 -2.89
C MET A 327 -4.32 22.02 -2.61
N ALA A 328 -4.05 21.08 -1.68
CA ALA A 328 -5.03 20.09 -1.24
C ALA A 328 -6.26 20.76 -0.62
N ARG A 329 -6.06 21.73 0.29
CA ARG A 329 -7.16 22.50 0.90
C ARG A 329 -7.95 23.32 -0.12
N ILE A 330 -7.31 23.80 -1.18
CA ILE A 330 -8.00 24.47 -2.30
C ILE A 330 -8.86 23.45 -3.06
N ALA A 331 -8.28 22.33 -3.49
CA ALA A 331 -8.99 21.28 -4.23
C ALA A 331 -10.20 20.74 -3.45
N HIS A 332 -10.07 20.53 -2.14
CA HIS A 332 -11.20 20.11 -1.29
C HIS A 332 -12.33 21.15 -1.25
N ARG A 333 -12.02 22.44 -1.19
CA ARG A 333 -13.03 23.51 -1.21
C ARG A 333 -13.72 23.66 -2.57
N GLU A 334 -13.02 23.35 -3.64
CA GLU A 334 -13.56 23.36 -5.02
C GLU A 334 -14.35 22.09 -5.37
N GLY A 335 -14.36 21.08 -4.49
CA GLY A 335 -15.09 19.83 -4.71
C GLY A 335 -14.30 18.80 -5.51
N TYR A 336 -12.96 18.88 -5.53
CA TYR A 336 -12.05 17.92 -6.14
C TYR A 336 -11.31 17.08 -5.09
N PRO A 337 -12.00 16.17 -4.37
CA PRO A 337 -11.41 15.43 -3.26
C PRO A 337 -10.29 14.48 -3.68
N GLU A 338 -10.35 13.89 -4.87
CA GLU A 338 -9.29 13.01 -5.40
C GLU A 338 -7.98 13.76 -5.62
N ILE A 339 -8.05 14.96 -6.22
CA ILE A 339 -6.90 15.84 -6.42
C ILE A 339 -6.35 16.27 -5.06
N GLY A 340 -7.24 16.66 -4.13
CA GLY A 340 -6.84 17.02 -2.78
C GLY A 340 -6.13 15.87 -2.05
N LYS A 341 -6.62 14.64 -2.19
CA LYS A 341 -6.00 13.44 -1.61
C LYS A 341 -4.65 13.11 -2.24
N TYR A 342 -4.52 13.27 -3.55
CA TYR A 342 -3.23 13.08 -4.22
C TYR A 342 -2.20 14.13 -3.78
N TRP A 343 -2.61 15.40 -3.61
CA TRP A 343 -1.74 16.44 -3.04
C TRP A 343 -1.33 16.16 -1.60
N GLU A 344 -2.22 15.63 -0.76
CA GLU A 344 -1.82 15.15 0.57
C GLU A 344 -0.77 14.04 0.48
N LYS A 345 -0.94 13.08 -0.45
CA LYS A 345 0.04 12.00 -0.67
C LYS A 345 1.39 12.53 -1.14
N ALA A 346 1.40 13.40 -2.14
CA ALA A 346 2.62 14.02 -2.66
C ALA A 346 3.35 14.80 -1.54
N ALA A 347 2.61 15.51 -0.69
CA ALA A 347 3.21 16.19 0.47
C ALA A 347 3.93 15.22 1.43
N PHE A 348 3.41 14.00 1.64
CA PHE A 348 4.10 12.99 2.44
C PHE A 348 5.32 12.40 1.71
N GLU A 349 5.25 12.24 0.39
CA GLU A 349 6.40 11.80 -0.43
C GLU A 349 7.54 12.84 -0.40
N GLU A 350 7.23 14.13 -0.53
CA GLU A 350 8.26 15.18 -0.40
C GLU A 350 8.77 15.32 1.04
N ALA A 351 7.93 15.08 2.05
CA ALA A 351 8.38 15.04 3.44
C ALA A 351 9.40 13.91 3.66
N GLU A 352 9.22 12.76 3.00
CA GLU A 352 10.16 11.65 3.02
C GLU A 352 11.47 12.00 2.28
N HIS A 353 11.39 12.72 1.15
CA HIS A 353 12.58 13.24 0.48
C HIS A 353 13.37 14.20 1.38
N ALA A 354 12.69 15.15 2.03
CA ALA A 354 13.29 16.05 2.99
C ALA A 354 13.95 15.30 4.17
N ALA A 355 13.27 14.28 4.71
CA ALA A 355 13.82 13.46 5.79
C ALA A 355 15.13 12.77 5.40
N LYS A 356 15.21 12.22 4.18
CA LYS A 356 16.45 11.61 3.65
C LYS A 356 17.58 12.61 3.52
N PHE A 357 17.32 13.81 2.99
CA PHE A 357 18.36 14.86 2.95
C PHE A 357 18.82 15.29 4.34
N ALA A 358 17.90 15.37 5.31
CA ALA A 358 18.24 15.68 6.70
C ALA A 358 19.08 14.58 7.35
N GLU A 359 18.78 13.31 7.08
CA GLU A 359 19.56 12.17 7.55
C GLU A 359 20.96 12.15 6.93
N LEU A 360 21.09 12.41 5.62
CA LEU A 360 22.39 12.51 4.94
C LEU A 360 23.29 13.58 5.55
N LEU A 361 22.71 14.75 5.84
CA LEU A 361 23.43 15.90 6.37
C LEU A 361 23.72 15.82 7.88
N GLY A 362 22.82 15.21 8.66
CA GLY A 362 22.95 15.11 10.11
C GLY A 362 23.22 16.46 10.79
N GLU A 363 24.28 16.54 11.59
CA GLU A 363 24.69 17.75 12.32
C GLU A 363 25.13 18.92 11.40
N ASP A 364 25.48 18.64 10.14
CA ASP A 364 25.81 19.69 9.17
C ASP A 364 24.57 20.44 8.66
N LEU A 365 23.37 19.86 8.80
CA LEU A 365 22.10 20.56 8.59
C LEU A 365 21.72 21.40 9.81
N GLU A 366 21.66 20.76 10.99
CA GLU A 366 21.28 21.38 12.26
C GLU A 366 22.15 20.84 13.40
N PRO A 367 23.02 21.67 14.01
CA PRO A 367 24.00 21.20 15.00
C PRO A 367 23.41 20.51 16.23
N ASN A 368 22.16 20.81 16.61
CA ASN A 368 21.50 20.21 17.78
C ASN A 368 20.76 18.91 17.46
N MET A 369 20.55 18.57 16.18
CA MET A 369 20.04 17.27 15.79
C MET A 369 21.16 16.24 15.97
N LYS A 370 20.92 15.14 16.68
CA LYS A 370 21.91 14.13 17.03
C LYS A 370 21.44 12.73 16.63
N ALA A 371 22.36 11.78 16.51
CA ALA A 371 22.04 10.35 16.45
C ALA A 371 21.65 9.79 17.86
N ASP A 372 20.88 10.55 18.64
CA ASP A 372 20.44 10.18 19.98
C ASP A 372 19.02 10.69 20.25
N THR A 373 18.11 9.75 20.57
CA THR A 373 16.69 10.07 20.76
C THR A 373 16.45 10.97 21.97
N LYS A 374 17.21 10.80 23.07
CA LYS A 374 17.01 11.61 24.28
C LYS A 374 17.42 13.07 24.04
N ALA A 375 18.57 13.29 23.42
CA ALA A 375 19.06 14.62 23.05
C ALA A 375 18.08 15.32 22.09
N ASN A 376 17.63 14.60 21.06
CA ASN A 376 16.65 15.15 20.10
C ASN A 376 15.33 15.51 20.78
N LEU A 377 14.80 14.66 21.65
CA LEU A 377 13.56 14.94 22.38
C LEU A 377 13.71 16.17 23.28
N SER A 378 14.80 16.26 24.05
CA SER A 378 15.06 17.42 24.91
C SER A 378 15.15 18.71 24.10
N TRP A 379 15.89 18.68 23.00
CA TRP A 379 16.04 19.84 22.12
C TRP A 379 14.71 20.24 21.48
N ARG A 380 13.92 19.28 20.98
CA ARG A 380 12.61 19.58 20.38
C ARG A 380 11.62 20.15 21.39
N VAL A 381 11.64 19.72 22.65
CA VAL A 381 10.83 20.34 23.72
C VAL A 381 11.15 21.83 23.85
N ASP A 382 12.44 22.19 23.90
CA ASP A 382 12.87 23.58 23.99
C ASP A 382 12.48 24.39 22.74
N CYS A 383 12.60 23.79 21.54
CA CYS A 383 12.12 24.39 20.30
C CYS A 383 10.63 24.70 20.32
N GLU A 384 9.78 23.77 20.77
CA GLU A 384 8.33 23.97 20.80
C GLU A 384 7.91 25.05 21.80
N TYR A 385 8.61 25.17 22.94
CA TYR A 385 8.38 26.29 23.87
C TYR A 385 8.71 27.65 23.23
N GLY A 386 9.85 27.74 22.52
CA GLY A 386 10.22 28.95 21.79
C GLY A 386 9.23 29.29 20.67
N ALA A 387 8.79 28.28 19.89
CA ALA A 387 7.83 28.45 18.81
C ALA A 387 6.45 28.87 19.31
N THR A 388 6.00 28.32 20.43
CA THR A 388 4.75 28.70 21.11
C THR A 388 4.77 30.19 21.47
N GLN A 389 5.86 30.66 22.10
CA GLN A 389 6.00 32.06 22.48
C GLN A 389 6.02 32.97 21.26
N GLY A 390 6.86 32.66 20.27
CA GLY A 390 6.98 33.47 19.04
C GLY A 390 5.67 33.58 18.27
N LYS A 391 4.91 32.48 18.14
CA LYS A 391 3.58 32.50 17.49
C LYS A 391 2.54 33.25 18.31
N THR A 392 2.61 33.17 19.64
CA THR A 392 1.74 33.95 20.53
C THR A 392 1.97 35.45 20.35
N ASP A 393 3.23 35.88 20.34
CA ASP A 393 3.60 37.28 20.14
C ASP A 393 3.19 37.78 18.75
N PHE A 394 3.35 36.95 17.72
CA PHE A 394 2.91 37.27 16.36
C PHE A 394 1.39 37.40 16.26
N ALA A 395 0.63 36.47 16.85
CA ALA A 395 -0.83 36.55 16.90
C ALA A 395 -1.29 37.83 17.63
N MET A 396 -0.71 38.16 18.79
CA MET A 396 -1.02 39.41 19.51
C MET A 396 -0.75 40.65 18.66
N CYS A 397 0.34 40.66 17.90
CA CYS A 397 0.64 41.73 16.95
C CYS A 397 -0.43 41.83 15.85
N ALA A 398 -0.83 40.71 15.24
CA ALA A 398 -1.91 40.69 14.24
C ALA A 398 -3.24 41.21 14.81
N LYS A 399 -3.59 40.82 16.04
CA LYS A 399 -4.82 41.28 16.72
C LYS A 399 -4.81 42.78 16.98
N LYS A 400 -3.68 43.31 17.45
CA LYS A 400 -3.50 44.75 17.69
C LYS A 400 -3.72 45.59 16.42
N ASN A 401 -3.42 45.02 15.25
CA ASN A 401 -3.59 45.66 13.94
C ASN A 401 -4.93 45.33 13.25
N GLY A 402 -5.86 44.63 13.93
CA GLY A 402 -7.16 44.27 13.36
C GLY A 402 -7.11 43.21 12.25
N LEU A 403 -6.05 42.41 12.18
CA LEU A 403 -5.85 41.35 11.18
C LEU A 403 -6.39 40.01 11.72
N ASP A 404 -7.71 39.93 11.89
CA ASP A 404 -8.35 38.82 12.61
C ASP A 404 -8.09 37.44 11.98
N ALA A 405 -8.12 37.31 10.64
CA ALA A 405 -7.84 36.05 9.97
C ALA A 405 -6.41 35.52 10.23
N ILE A 406 -5.42 36.42 10.28
CA ILE A 406 -4.03 36.07 10.58
C ILE A 406 -3.89 35.75 12.07
N HIS A 407 -4.48 36.57 12.94
CA HIS A 407 -4.50 36.30 14.38
C HIS A 407 -5.07 34.92 14.68
N ASP A 408 -6.27 34.61 14.19
CA ASP A 408 -6.98 33.37 14.54
C ASP A 408 -6.20 32.15 14.07
N THR A 409 -5.66 32.20 12.85
CA THR A 409 -4.84 31.12 12.29
C THR A 409 -3.55 30.91 13.09
N VAL A 410 -2.79 31.98 13.34
CA VAL A 410 -1.50 31.90 14.06
C VAL A 410 -1.71 31.55 15.53
N HIS A 411 -2.79 32.00 16.14
CA HIS A 411 -3.14 31.68 17.53
C HIS A 411 -3.50 30.19 17.67
N GLU A 412 -4.19 29.61 16.69
CA GLU A 412 -4.42 28.16 16.64
C GLU A 412 -3.09 27.40 16.53
N MET A 413 -2.20 27.83 15.63
CA MET A 413 -0.86 27.23 15.50
C MET A 413 -0.05 27.34 16.80
N ALA A 414 -0.18 28.42 17.56
CA ALA A 414 0.48 28.56 18.86
C ALA A 414 -0.01 27.52 19.88
N ARG A 415 -1.30 27.15 19.83
CA ARG A 415 -1.86 26.08 20.68
C ARG A 415 -1.36 24.70 20.25
N ASP A 416 -1.19 24.49 18.95
CA ASP A 416 -0.60 23.26 18.43
C ASP A 416 0.83 23.09 18.91
N GLU A 417 1.68 24.13 18.86
CA GLU A 417 3.05 24.03 19.39
C GLU A 417 3.08 23.78 20.90
N ALA A 418 2.18 24.38 21.66
CA ALA A 418 2.06 24.07 23.09
C ALA A 418 1.69 22.61 23.33
N ARG A 419 0.79 22.05 22.50
CA ARG A 419 0.40 20.62 22.54
C ARG A 419 1.56 19.72 22.13
N HIS A 420 2.30 20.06 21.08
CA HIS A 420 3.49 19.33 20.65
C HIS A 420 4.55 19.31 21.76
N GLY A 421 4.87 20.48 22.35
CA GLY A 421 5.84 20.59 23.43
C GLY A 421 5.45 19.75 24.66
N ASN A 422 4.18 19.78 25.07
CA ASN A 422 3.69 18.93 26.16
C ASN A 422 3.78 17.43 25.85
N ALA A 423 3.45 17.03 24.62
CA ALA A 423 3.54 15.63 24.20
C ALA A 423 5.00 15.15 24.20
N LEU A 424 5.91 15.93 23.62
CA LEU A 424 7.34 15.61 23.57
C LEU A 424 7.96 15.57 24.97
N LYS A 425 7.59 16.51 25.85
CA LYS A 425 8.02 16.51 27.25
C LYS A 425 7.54 15.27 27.98
N GLY A 426 6.27 14.90 27.81
CA GLY A 426 5.72 13.68 28.40
C GLY A 426 6.42 12.41 27.91
N LEU A 427 6.82 12.35 26.64
CA LEU A 427 7.62 11.25 26.10
C LEU A 427 9.05 11.24 26.69
N LEU A 428 9.70 12.39 26.78
CA LEU A 428 11.03 12.52 27.36
C LEU A 428 11.04 12.05 28.83
N GLU A 429 10.08 12.51 29.63
CA GLU A 429 9.95 12.12 31.03
C GLU A 429 9.63 10.63 31.18
N ARG A 430 8.72 10.10 30.35
CA ARG A 430 8.30 8.68 30.42
C ARG A 430 9.43 7.70 30.14
N TYR A 431 10.28 8.00 29.15
CA TYR A 431 11.30 7.07 28.69
C TYR A 431 12.71 7.37 29.23
N PHE A 432 12.97 8.60 29.69
CA PHE A 432 14.33 9.04 30.03
C PHE A 432 14.44 9.91 31.30
N GLY A 433 13.33 10.14 32.02
CA GLY A 433 13.22 11.03 33.18
C GLY A 433 13.25 10.34 34.54
#